data_AF-A0A1L8E7J2-F1
#
_entry.id   AF-A0A1L8E7J2-F1
#
_cell.length_a   1.000
_cell.length_b   1.000
_cell.length_c   1.000
_cell.angle_alpha   90.00
_cell.angle_beta   90.00
_cell.angle_gamma   90.00
#
_symmetry.space_group_name_H-M   'P 1'
#
loop_
_entity.id
_entity.type
_entity.pdbx_description
1 polymer ?
#
loop_
_entity_poly.entity_id
_entity_poly.type
_entity_poly.pdbx_seq_one_letter_code
_entity_poly.pdbx_strand_id
1 'polypeptide(L)'
;NDFLLSRENVVQYPLNGNYRNVNVNYPKSGQGNNRNITAIFVYDRFTNSSGAQPSLWSGGPGYKFANINLKSQYSRGINSTVEIYGR
;
A
#
# COMPACT_ATOMS: atom_id res chain seq x y z
N ASN A 1 -10.06 18.00 -10.69
CA ASN A 1 -10.58 17.24 -9.54
C ASN A 1 -9.75 16.00 -9.36
N ASP A 2 -9.53 15.60 -8.11
CA ASP A 2 -8.80 14.39 -7.78
C ASP A 2 -9.79 13.22 -7.62
N PHE A 3 -9.41 12.02 -8.03
CA PHE A 3 -10.29 10.85 -8.04
C PHE A 3 -9.60 9.65 -7.41
N LEU A 4 -10.36 8.82 -6.71
CA LEU A 4 -9.88 7.52 -6.25
C LEU A 4 -9.59 6.63 -7.48
N LEU A 5 -8.31 6.31 -7.69
CA LEU A 5 -7.85 5.47 -8.79
C LEU A 5 -7.78 3.98 -8.40
N SER A 6 -7.42 3.70 -7.14
CA SER A 6 -7.34 2.34 -6.62
C SER A 6 -7.53 2.34 -5.11
N ARG A 7 -8.17 1.29 -4.60
CA ARG A 7 -8.25 0.94 -3.18
C ARG A 7 -7.96 -0.54 -3.02
N GLU A 8 -7.00 -0.88 -2.18
CA GLU A 8 -6.63 -2.27 -1.88
C GLU A 8 -6.57 -2.50 -0.38
N ASN A 9 -7.22 -3.56 0.09
CA ASN A 9 -7.13 -4.03 1.46
C ASN A 9 -6.12 -5.19 1.51
N VAL A 10 -5.03 -5.00 2.23
CA VAL A 10 -3.99 -6.02 2.42
C VAL A 10 -4.13 -6.60 3.82
N VAL A 11 -4.50 -7.88 3.88
CA VAL A 11 -4.58 -8.65 5.12
C VAL A 11 -3.60 -9.81 5.04
N GLN A 12 -2.70 -9.90 6.02
CA GLN A 12 -1.74 -11.01 6.16
C GLN A 12 -1.72 -11.49 7.61
N TYR A 13 -1.80 -12.80 7.79
CA TYR A 13 -1.63 -13.40 9.10
C TYR A 13 -0.18 -13.28 9.59
N PRO A 14 0.06 -13.21 10.91
CA PRO A 14 1.40 -13.23 11.47
C PRO A 14 2.26 -14.41 10.99
N LEU A 15 3.57 -14.21 10.91
CA LEU A 15 4.55 -15.30 10.77
C LEU A 15 5.39 -15.36 12.04
N ASN A 16 5.34 -16.48 12.75
CA ASN A 16 6.17 -16.66 13.94
C ASN A 16 7.66 -16.60 13.55
N GLY A 17 8.40 -15.74 14.24
CA GLY A 17 9.83 -15.59 14.01
C GLY A 17 10.21 -14.83 12.74
N ASN A 18 9.27 -14.17 12.06
CA ASN A 18 9.55 -13.42 10.84
C ASN A 18 8.68 -12.17 10.68
N TYR A 19 8.99 -11.36 9.67
CA TYR A 19 8.19 -10.23 9.20
C TYR A 19 7.41 -10.65 7.95
N ARG A 20 6.29 -9.97 7.68
CA ARG A 20 5.62 -9.96 6.38
C ARG A 20 6.15 -8.80 5.55
N ASN A 21 6.29 -9.02 4.25
CA ASN A 21 6.66 -8.00 3.28
C ASN A 21 5.74 -8.17 2.07
N VAL A 22 4.90 -7.16 1.79
CA VAL A 22 3.90 -7.21 0.72
C VAL A 22 3.99 -5.95 -0.12
N ASN A 23 4.06 -6.12 -1.44
CA ASN A 23 4.04 -5.02 -2.39
C ASN A 23 2.64 -4.79 -2.93
N VAL A 24 2.14 -3.58 -2.78
CA VAL A 24 0.96 -3.06 -3.47
C VAL A 24 1.46 -2.30 -4.70
N ASN A 25 1.22 -2.90 -5.87
CA ASN A 25 1.58 -2.33 -7.16
C ASN A 25 0.39 -1.59 -7.75
N TYR A 26 0.66 -0.38 -8.25
CA TYR A 26 -0.29 0.37 -9.05
C TYR A 26 0.37 0.86 -10.34
N PRO A 27 -0.30 0.70 -11.50
CA PRO A 27 -1.45 -0.18 -11.70
C PRO A 27 -1.08 -1.66 -11.44
N LYS A 28 -2.07 -2.55 -11.27
CA LYS A 28 -1.79 -3.99 -11.12
C LYS A 28 -1.19 -4.55 -12.41
N SER A 29 -0.50 -5.68 -12.31
CA SER A 29 0.03 -6.37 -13.49
C SER A 29 -1.07 -6.58 -14.54
N GLY A 30 -0.80 -6.20 -15.78
CA GLY A 30 -1.76 -6.24 -16.89
C GLY A 30 -2.75 -5.07 -16.95
N GLN A 31 -2.73 -4.14 -16.00
CA GLN A 31 -3.53 -2.92 -16.02
C GLN A 31 -2.67 -1.70 -16.38
N GLY A 32 -3.27 -0.74 -17.09
CA GLY A 32 -2.65 0.55 -17.40
C GLY A 32 -3.26 1.68 -16.58
N ASN A 33 -2.52 2.79 -16.46
CA ASN A 33 -3.05 4.03 -15.90
C ASN A 33 -2.53 5.23 -16.70
N ASN A 34 -3.44 6.16 -17.02
CA ASN A 34 -3.13 7.37 -17.78
C ASN A 34 -3.13 8.66 -16.94
N ARG A 35 -3.53 8.57 -15.66
CA ARG A 35 -3.66 9.70 -14.74
C ARG A 35 -2.44 9.82 -13.85
N ASN A 36 -2.04 11.03 -13.51
CA ASN A 36 -0.94 11.21 -12.58
C ASN A 36 -1.46 11.00 -11.16
N ILE A 37 -0.73 10.20 -10.38
CA ILE A 37 -0.99 10.05 -8.97
C ILE A 37 -0.75 11.40 -8.29
N THR A 38 -1.65 11.77 -7.41
CA THR A 38 -1.60 13.03 -6.63
C THR A 38 -1.37 12.74 -5.15
N ALA A 39 -1.92 11.64 -4.65
CA ALA A 39 -1.81 11.24 -3.26
C ALA A 39 -1.88 9.70 -3.12
N ILE A 40 -1.20 9.21 -2.10
CA ILE A 40 -1.27 7.82 -1.65
C ILE A 40 -1.53 7.87 -0.15
N PHE A 41 -2.61 7.23 0.28
CA PHE A 41 -2.93 7.08 1.70
C PHE A 41 -2.81 5.62 2.10
N VAL A 42 -2.16 5.37 3.24
CA VAL A 42 -2.11 4.05 3.85
C VAL A 42 -2.75 4.14 5.23
N TYR A 43 -3.86 3.44 5.42
CA TYR A 43 -4.60 3.37 6.67
C TYR A 43 -4.32 2.05 7.35
N ASP A 44 -3.75 2.07 8.55
CA ASP A 44 -3.63 0.89 9.39
C ASP A 44 -4.90 0.67 10.20
N ARG A 45 -5.35 -0.58 10.31
CA ARG A 45 -6.52 -0.95 11.13
C ARG A 45 -6.16 -1.50 12.51
N PHE A 46 -4.89 -1.64 12.84
CA PHE A 46 -4.45 -2.02 14.18
C PHE A 46 -4.35 -0.79 15.08
N THR A 47 -5.08 -0.82 16.20
CA THR A 47 -5.14 0.26 17.19
C THR A 47 -4.11 0.11 18.31
N ASN A 48 -3.31 -0.96 18.28
CA ASN A 48 -2.35 -1.34 19.32
C ASN A 48 -0.88 -1.12 18.90
N SER A 49 -0.64 -0.22 17.95
CA SER A 49 0.69 0.08 17.40
C SER A 49 1.43 -1.11 16.78
N SER A 50 0.76 -2.24 16.49
CA SER A 50 1.36 -3.41 15.81
C SER A 50 1.24 -3.38 14.30
N GLY A 51 0.87 -2.20 13.78
CA GLY A 51 0.64 -1.91 12.38
C GLY A 51 1.82 -2.20 11.45
N ALA A 52 1.52 -2.30 10.15
CA ALA A 52 2.54 -2.35 9.12
C ALA A 52 3.19 -0.98 8.95
N GLN A 53 4.50 -0.98 8.71
CA GLN A 53 5.22 0.22 8.31
C GLN A 53 5.18 0.34 6.77
N PRO A 54 4.48 1.34 6.23
CA PRO A 54 4.48 1.58 4.79
C PRO A 54 5.77 2.26 4.34
N SER A 55 6.22 1.92 3.14
CA SER A 55 7.29 2.63 2.44
C SER A 55 6.99 2.69 0.95
N LEU A 56 7.33 3.80 0.31
CA LEU A 56 7.24 3.96 -1.14
C LEU A 56 8.59 3.57 -1.75
N TRP A 57 8.64 2.47 -2.50
CA TRP A 57 9.90 2.01 -3.12
C TRP A 57 10.14 2.68 -4.47
N SER A 58 9.09 2.95 -5.24
CA SER A 58 9.19 3.64 -6.53
C SER A 58 7.87 4.26 -6.98
N GLY A 59 7.95 5.24 -7.89
CA GLY A 59 6.79 5.96 -8.42
C GLY A 59 6.16 6.91 -7.39
N GLY A 60 4.84 6.97 -7.35
CA GLY A 60 4.07 7.80 -6.41
C GLY A 60 3.58 9.11 -7.02
N PRO A 61 3.29 10.14 -6.20
CA PRO A 61 2.79 11.42 -6.69
C PRO A 61 3.64 12.01 -7.82
N GLY A 62 3.00 12.46 -8.90
CA GLY A 62 3.65 12.92 -10.13
C GLY A 62 3.90 11.83 -11.17
N TYR A 63 3.84 10.55 -10.78
CA TYR A 63 3.98 9.39 -11.67
C TYR A 63 2.64 8.74 -11.95
N LYS A 64 2.60 7.85 -12.95
CA LYS A 64 1.42 7.05 -13.29
C LYS A 64 1.43 5.66 -12.64
N PHE A 65 2.48 5.36 -11.89
CA PHE A 65 2.67 4.09 -11.21
C PHE A 65 3.20 4.32 -9.79
N ALA A 66 3.02 3.34 -8.91
CA ALA A 66 3.60 3.31 -7.58
C ALA A 66 3.83 1.86 -7.11
N ASN A 67 4.93 1.64 -6.41
CA ASN A 67 5.19 0.41 -5.66
C ASN A 67 5.27 0.77 -4.18
N ILE A 68 4.24 0.38 -3.43
CA ILE A 68 4.16 0.60 -1.99
C ILE A 68 4.47 -0.73 -1.30
N ASN A 69 5.47 -0.73 -0.45
CA ASN A 69 5.77 -1.88 0.40
C ASN A 69 5.15 -1.71 1.78
N LEU A 70 4.42 -2.74 2.20
CA LEU A 70 3.89 -2.89 3.55
C LEU A 70 4.73 -3.94 4.26
N LYS A 71 5.49 -3.50 5.27
CA LYS A 71 6.30 -4.39 6.12
C LYS A 71 5.65 -4.51 7.49
N SER A 72 5.30 -5.73 7.93
CA SER A 72 4.82 -5.92 9.30
C SER A 72 5.94 -5.75 10.32
N GLN A 73 5.56 -5.62 11.60
CA GLN A 73 6.49 -5.86 12.71
C GLN A 73 6.77 -7.36 12.89
N TYR A 74 7.78 -7.69 13.70
CA TYR A 74 8.22 -9.07 13.91
C TYR A 74 7.11 -9.89 14.57
N SER A 75 6.80 -11.05 14.00
CA SER A 75 5.71 -11.92 14.47
C SER A 75 4.33 -11.24 14.52
N ARG A 76 4.11 -10.20 13.70
CA ARG A 76 2.82 -9.52 13.53
C ARG A 76 2.27 -9.68 12.12
N GLY A 77 0.96 -9.48 11.98
CA GLY A 77 0.27 -9.50 10.70
C GLY A 77 0.26 -8.13 10.01
N ILE A 78 -0.50 -8.02 8.93
CA ILE A 78 -0.81 -6.76 8.24
C ILE A 78 -2.33 -6.66 8.14
N ASN A 79 -2.88 -5.47 8.42
CA ASN A 79 -4.23 -5.10 8.06
C ASN A 79 -4.24 -3.62 7.68
N SER A 80 -3.93 -3.35 6.43
CA SER A 80 -3.80 -1.98 5.93
C SER A 80 -4.62 -1.77 4.66
N THR A 81 -5.22 -0.59 4.52
CA THR A 81 -5.84 -0.15 3.26
C THR A 81 -4.92 0.84 2.57
N VAL A 82 -4.56 0.56 1.32
CA VAL A 82 -3.84 1.49 0.45
C VAL A 82 -4.83 2.12 -0.51
N GLU A 83 -4.89 3.44 -0.52
CA GLU A 83 -5.69 4.22 -1.47
C GLU A 83 -4.78 5.11 -2.31
N ILE A 84 -5.06 5.15 -3.60
CA ILE A 84 -4.29 5.92 -4.57
C ILE A 84 -5.26 6.84 -5.28
N TYR A 85 -4.93 8.13 -5.27
CA TYR A 85 -5.69 9.19 -5.89
C TYR A 85 -4.91 9.79 -7.06
N GLY A 86 -5.61 10.32 -8.05
CA GLY A 86 -5.00 11.04 -9.15
C GLY A 86 -5.99 11.71 -10.09
N ARG A 87 -5.41 12.49 -11.01
CA ARG A 87 -6.14 13.33 -11.98
C ARG A 87 -5.54 13.24 -13.38
#